data_AF-A0A9Q0JAQ9-F1
#
_entry.id   AF-A0A9Q0JAQ9-F1
#
_cell.length_a   1.000
_cell.length_b   1.000
_cell.length_c   1.000
_cell.angle_alpha   90.00
_cell.angle_beta   90.00
_cell.angle_gamma   90.00
#
_symmetry.space_group_name_H-M   'P 1'
#
loop_
_entity.id
_entity.type
_entity.pdbx_description
1 polymer ?
#
loop_
_entity_poly.entity_id
_entity_poly.type
_entity_poly.pdbx_seq_one_letter_code
_entity_poly.pdbx_strand_id
1 'polypeptide(L)'
;MVCNVVDHADAYDLGNDTLSEIAAGVVVYANAVTRRGNQTCFVNPPTYECESDIGWGWQRCSEMVMPIAPSNNTMFQPHPFDFNAFTKGCIENYGVPPRPHWVTTYYGGHNIKLILERFSSNIIFSNGLKDPYSSGEVLQNISDTVVVVTTVNDQFVLNKHG
;
A
#
# COMPACT_ATOMS: atom_id res chain seq x y z
N MET A 1 -19.07 -4.00 1.08
CA MET A 1 -19.32 -5.05 0.06
C MET A 1 -18.66 -6.36 0.47
N VAL A 2 -17.32 -6.42 0.56
CA VAL A 2 -16.60 -7.66 0.96
C VAL A 2 -16.98 -8.13 2.36
N CYS A 3 -16.87 -7.28 3.39
CA CYS A 3 -17.21 -7.68 4.77
C CYS A 3 -18.63 -8.24 4.90
N ASN A 4 -19.61 -7.61 4.26
CA ASN A 4 -21.00 -8.06 4.29
C ASN A 4 -21.20 -9.48 3.72
N VAL A 5 -20.36 -9.89 2.77
CA VAL A 5 -20.43 -11.24 2.19
C VAL A 5 -19.65 -12.25 3.03
N VAL A 6 -18.56 -11.82 3.67
CA VAL A 6 -17.83 -12.63 4.66
C VAL A 6 -18.75 -12.93 5.86
N ASP A 7 -19.47 -11.93 6.37
CA ASP A 7 -20.35 -12.05 7.55
C ASP A 7 -21.63 -12.88 7.28
N HIS A 8 -21.97 -13.11 6.01
CA HIS A 8 -23.21 -13.78 5.57
C HIS A 8 -22.95 -14.80 4.44
N ALA A 9 -21.84 -15.53 4.49
CA ALA A 9 -21.46 -16.50 3.45
C ALA A 9 -22.46 -17.67 3.34
N ASP A 10 -23.15 -17.99 4.44
CA ASP A 10 -24.21 -19.00 4.52
C ASP A 10 -25.42 -18.64 3.64
N ALA A 11 -25.73 -17.35 3.50
CA ALA A 11 -26.79 -16.86 2.62
C ALA A 11 -26.48 -17.07 1.12
N TYR A 12 -25.26 -17.48 0.76
CA TYR A 12 -24.81 -17.75 -0.60
C TYR A 12 -24.52 -19.24 -0.87
N ASP A 13 -24.99 -20.14 0.00
CA ASP A 13 -24.77 -21.60 -0.10
C ASP A 13 -23.29 -22.02 -0.12
N LEU A 14 -22.38 -21.16 0.37
CA LEU A 14 -20.94 -21.46 0.42
C LEU A 14 -20.55 -22.25 1.68
N GLY A 15 -21.39 -22.27 2.71
CA GLY A 15 -21.12 -22.87 4.02
C GLY A 15 -21.00 -21.83 5.12
N ASN A 16 -20.73 -22.29 6.35
CA ASN A 16 -20.65 -21.45 7.56
C ASN A 16 -19.32 -21.61 8.32
N ASP A 17 -18.30 -22.21 7.69
CA ASP A 17 -16.96 -22.30 8.25
C ASP A 17 -16.07 -21.16 7.74
N THR A 18 -14.99 -20.90 8.47
CA THR A 18 -14.08 -19.77 8.19
C THR A 18 -13.49 -19.81 6.78
N LEU A 19 -13.27 -20.98 6.19
CA LEU A 19 -12.73 -21.06 4.83
C LEU A 19 -13.79 -20.63 3.82
N SER A 20 -15.05 -21.01 4.02
CA SER A 20 -16.18 -20.56 3.21
C SER A 20 -16.41 -19.05 3.31
N GLU A 21 -16.31 -18.47 4.52
CA GLU A 21 -16.41 -17.02 4.73
C GLU A 21 -15.31 -16.26 3.97
N ILE A 22 -14.06 -16.73 4.07
CA ILE A 22 -12.92 -16.15 3.34
C ILE A 22 -13.11 -16.31 1.82
N ALA A 23 -13.51 -17.50 1.37
CA ALA A 23 -13.73 -17.78 -0.05
C ALA A 23 -14.80 -16.84 -0.64
N ALA A 24 -15.89 -16.59 0.09
CA ALA A 24 -16.94 -15.66 -0.32
C ALA A 24 -16.39 -14.25 -0.55
N GLY A 25 -15.57 -13.76 0.39
CA GLY A 25 -14.90 -12.45 0.26
C GLY A 25 -13.94 -12.38 -0.94
N VAL A 26 -13.14 -13.42 -1.16
CA VAL A 26 -12.18 -13.50 -2.28
C VAL A 26 -12.90 -13.46 -3.63
N VAL A 27 -13.98 -14.24 -3.79
CA VAL A 27 -14.77 -14.31 -5.03
C VAL A 27 -15.32 -12.92 -5.39
N VAL A 28 -15.95 -12.25 -4.42
CA VAL A 28 -16.54 -10.93 -4.63
C VAL A 28 -15.48 -9.90 -5.00
N TYR A 29 -14.37 -9.86 -4.26
CA TYR A 29 -13.29 -8.94 -4.55
C TYR A 29 -12.71 -9.20 -5.94
N ALA A 30 -12.25 -10.43 -6.22
CA ALA A 30 -11.59 -10.77 -7.47
C ALA A 30 -12.47 -10.49 -8.70
N ASN A 31 -13.77 -10.80 -8.61
CA ASN A 31 -14.72 -10.50 -9.68
C ASN A 31 -15.00 -9.01 -9.85
N ALA A 32 -14.90 -8.21 -8.79
CA ALA A 32 -15.04 -6.76 -8.87
C ALA A 32 -13.80 -6.08 -9.51
N VAL A 33 -12.59 -6.60 -9.27
CA VAL A 33 -11.34 -5.99 -9.79
C VAL A 33 -10.95 -6.52 -11.16
N THR A 34 -11.31 -7.76 -11.50
CA THR A 34 -10.93 -8.34 -12.78
C THR A 34 -11.72 -7.74 -13.93
N ARG A 35 -11.03 -7.38 -15.02
CA ARG A 35 -11.68 -6.98 -16.28
C ARG A 35 -12.08 -8.17 -17.15
N ARG A 36 -11.78 -9.41 -16.73
CA ARG A 36 -12.01 -10.63 -17.51
C ARG A 36 -13.41 -11.26 -17.32
N GLY A 37 -14.31 -10.60 -16.60
CA GLY A 37 -15.60 -11.20 -16.22
C GLY A 37 -15.47 -12.19 -15.06
N ASN A 38 -16.53 -12.96 -14.81
CA ASN A 38 -16.62 -13.83 -13.64
C ASN A 38 -15.59 -14.98 -13.69
N GLN A 39 -14.61 -14.97 -12.79
CA GLN A 39 -13.56 -15.99 -12.71
C GLN A 39 -14.05 -17.19 -11.88
N THR A 40 -13.58 -18.39 -12.25
CA THR A 40 -13.90 -19.64 -11.54
C THR A 40 -12.71 -20.22 -10.77
N CYS A 41 -11.51 -19.67 -10.96
CA CYS A 41 -10.29 -20.08 -10.28
C CYS A 41 -9.53 -18.85 -9.76
N PHE A 42 -9.31 -18.80 -8.44
CA PHE A 42 -8.70 -17.67 -7.73
C PHE A 42 -7.33 -18.01 -7.13
N VAL A 43 -6.96 -19.28 -7.14
CA VAL A 43 -5.69 -19.78 -6.57
C VAL A 43 -4.67 -19.91 -7.68
N ASN A 44 -3.48 -19.33 -7.49
CA ASN A 44 -2.40 -19.30 -8.47
C ASN A 44 -2.82 -18.78 -9.86
N PRO A 45 -3.47 -17.61 -9.95
CA PRO A 45 -3.78 -17.03 -11.25
C PRO A 45 -2.47 -16.72 -12.00
N PRO A 46 -2.46 -16.80 -13.35
CA PRO A 46 -1.30 -16.44 -14.14
C PRO A 46 -0.95 -14.97 -13.88
N THR A 47 0.25 -14.72 -13.37
CA THR A 47 0.82 -13.40 -13.17
C THR A 47 1.55 -12.97 -14.43
N TYR A 48 1.17 -11.83 -15.00
CA TYR A 48 1.89 -11.20 -16.10
C TYR A 48 2.63 -10.01 -15.50
N GLU A 49 3.95 -10.13 -15.35
CA GLU A 49 4.77 -9.00 -14.94
C GLU A 49 4.86 -7.99 -16.08
N CYS A 50 4.52 -6.74 -15.79
CA CYS A 50 4.66 -5.63 -16.71
C CYS A 50 5.93 -4.83 -16.40
N GLU A 51 6.36 -3.99 -17.35
CA GLU A 51 7.51 -3.09 -17.15
C GLU A 51 7.38 -2.25 -15.87
N SER A 52 6.16 -1.82 -15.53
CA SER A 52 5.89 -1.07 -14.30
C SER A 52 6.14 -1.89 -13.03
N ASP A 53 5.85 -3.19 -13.03
CA ASP A 53 6.09 -4.06 -11.87
C ASP A 53 7.59 -4.25 -11.64
N ILE A 54 8.33 -4.47 -12.72
CA ILE A 54 9.79 -4.60 -12.73
C ILE A 54 10.45 -3.28 -12.29
N GLY A 55 10.01 -2.16 -12.87
CA GLY A 55 10.50 -0.83 -12.53
C GLY A 55 10.27 -0.49 -11.05
N TRP A 56 9.09 -0.82 -10.52
CA TRP A 56 8.79 -0.64 -9.10
C TRP A 56 9.62 -1.55 -8.19
N GLY A 57 9.83 -2.80 -8.60
CA GLY A 57 10.74 -3.73 -7.92
C GLY A 57 12.17 -3.15 -7.82
N TRP A 58 12.68 -2.62 -8.93
CA TRP A 58 13.99 -1.97 -8.96
C TRP A 58 14.05 -0.70 -8.10
N GLN A 59 13.01 0.15 -8.12
CA GLN A 59 12.96 1.36 -7.28
C GLN A 59 12.98 1.04 -5.79
N ARG A 60 12.23 0.01 -5.34
CA ARG A 60 12.27 -0.44 -3.94
C ARG A 60 13.62 -1.03 -3.55
N CYS A 61 14.29 -1.72 -4.48
CA CYS A 61 15.61 -2.29 -4.25
C CYS A 61 16.77 -1.29 -4.31
N SER A 62 16.53 -0.04 -4.73
CA SER A 62 17.56 0.99 -4.85
C SER A 62 17.37 2.11 -3.84
N GLU A 63 16.27 2.87 -3.92
CA GLU A 63 16.05 4.10 -3.15
C GLU A 63 14.76 4.09 -2.32
N MET A 64 13.69 3.47 -2.81
CA MET A 64 12.37 3.45 -2.18
C MET A 64 12.24 2.33 -1.14
N VAL A 65 13.18 2.28 -0.20
CA VAL A 65 13.20 1.27 0.86
C VAL A 65 12.16 1.62 1.93
N MET A 66 11.03 0.91 1.90
CA MET A 66 9.91 1.13 2.83
C MET A 66 9.70 -0.12 3.71
N PRO A 67 10.05 -0.06 5.01
CA PRO A 67 9.95 -1.21 5.91
C PRO A 67 8.51 -1.43 6.39
N ILE A 68 7.64 -1.92 5.50
CA ILE A 68 6.25 -2.27 5.82
C ILE A 68 6.21 -3.75 6.21
N ALA A 69 5.71 -4.04 7.41
CA ALA A 69 5.64 -5.40 7.94
C ALA A 69 4.41 -5.59 8.83
N PRO A 70 3.69 -6.72 8.72
CA PRO A 70 2.64 -7.06 9.66
C PRO A 70 3.22 -7.34 11.05
N SER A 71 2.45 -7.00 12.07
CA SER A 71 2.81 -7.17 13.49
C SER A 71 1.68 -7.85 14.26
N ASN A 72 1.90 -8.12 15.55
CA ASN A 72 0.90 -8.68 16.45
C ASN A 72 -0.38 -7.82 16.58
N ASN A 73 -0.32 -6.55 16.19
CA ASN A 73 -1.47 -5.63 16.22
C ASN A 73 -2.27 -5.63 14.91
N THR A 74 -1.91 -6.48 13.96
CA THR A 74 -2.60 -6.63 12.67
C THR A 74 -3.33 -7.97 12.61
N MET A 75 -4.27 -8.11 11.69
CA MET A 75 -4.96 -9.39 11.45
C MET A 75 -4.10 -10.44 10.71
N PHE A 76 -2.87 -10.08 10.33
CA PHE A 76 -1.95 -10.96 9.60
C PHE A 76 -0.94 -11.61 10.54
N GLN A 77 -0.40 -12.76 10.12
CA GLN A 77 0.68 -13.40 10.85
C GLN A 77 1.89 -12.44 10.94
N PRO A 78 2.50 -12.27 12.12
CA PRO A 78 3.64 -11.38 12.29
C PRO A 78 4.79 -11.79 11.39
N HIS A 79 5.29 -10.84 10.61
CA HIS A 79 6.42 -11.05 9.71
C HIS A 79 7.26 -9.76 9.68
N PRO A 80 8.12 -9.54 10.70
CA PRO A 80 8.93 -8.34 10.82
C PRO A 80 9.81 -8.11 9.58
N PHE A 81 10.08 -6.84 9.27
CA PHE A 81 10.93 -6.47 8.16
C PHE A 81 12.40 -6.82 8.47
N ASP A 82 12.98 -7.73 7.71
CA ASP A 82 14.40 -8.08 7.77
C ASP A 82 15.17 -7.39 6.64
N PHE A 83 15.97 -6.38 7.00
CA PHE A 83 16.75 -5.61 6.03
C PHE A 83 17.87 -6.43 5.35
N ASN A 84 18.44 -7.43 6.02
CA ASN A 84 19.48 -8.28 5.43
C ASN A 84 18.88 -9.22 4.39
N ALA A 85 17.74 -9.84 4.71
CA ALA A 85 17.00 -10.67 3.77
C ALA A 85 16.53 -9.85 2.55
N PHE A 86 15.99 -8.65 2.79
CA PHE A 86 15.60 -7.71 1.74
C PHE A 86 16.80 -7.34 0.83
N THR A 87 17.94 -6.98 1.43
CA THR A 87 19.17 -6.63 0.70
C THR A 87 19.66 -7.77 -0.16
N LYS A 88 19.68 -9.00 0.37
CA LYS A 88 20.08 -10.20 -0.38
C LYS A 88 19.18 -10.40 -1.60
N GLY A 89 17.85 -10.34 -1.42
CA GLY A 89 16.90 -10.47 -2.52
C GLY A 89 17.06 -9.38 -3.59
N CYS A 90 17.39 -8.16 -3.20
CA CYS A 90 17.63 -7.06 -4.15
C CYS A 90 18.91 -7.25 -4.98
N ILE A 91 19.98 -7.74 -4.36
CA ILE A 91 21.22 -8.07 -5.08
C ILE A 91 20.99 -9.24 -6.04
N GLU A 92 20.26 -10.27 -5.62
CA GLU A 92 19.97 -11.44 -6.45
C GLU A 92 19.10 -11.10 -7.66
N ASN A 93 18.07 -10.27 -7.49
CA ASN A 93 17.12 -9.95 -8.56
C ASN A 93 17.59 -8.81 -9.49
N TYR A 94 18.29 -7.81 -8.95
CA TYR A 94 18.59 -6.57 -9.67
C TYR A 94 20.08 -6.16 -9.63
N GLY A 95 20.93 -6.88 -8.89
CA GLY A 95 22.35 -6.56 -8.75
C GLY A 95 22.64 -5.25 -8.02
N VAL A 96 21.65 -4.65 -7.35
CA VAL A 96 21.77 -3.38 -6.64
C VAL A 96 21.54 -3.55 -5.14
N PRO A 97 22.43 -3.01 -4.28
CA PRO A 97 22.16 -2.95 -2.85
C PRO A 97 21.25 -1.75 -2.52
N PRO A 98 20.23 -1.93 -1.66
CA PRO A 98 19.34 -0.85 -1.26
C PRO A 98 20.05 0.21 -0.41
N ARG A 99 19.67 1.48 -0.59
CA ARG A 99 20.18 2.63 0.17
C ARG A 99 19.08 3.20 1.08
N PRO A 100 18.84 2.61 2.27
CA PRO A 100 17.66 2.89 3.10
C PRO A 100 17.55 4.34 3.57
N HIS A 101 18.68 5.04 3.71
CA HIS A 101 18.70 6.42 4.18
C HIS A 101 18.76 7.46 3.06
N TRP A 102 18.77 7.05 1.78
CA TRP A 102 18.93 7.99 0.68
C TRP A 102 17.79 9.01 0.64
N VAL A 103 16.53 8.54 0.62
CA VAL A 103 15.33 9.40 0.58
C VAL A 103 15.25 10.27 1.83
N THR A 104 15.46 9.71 3.01
CA THR A 104 15.39 10.48 4.28
C THR A 104 16.50 11.51 4.40
N THR A 105 17.67 11.27 3.81
CA THR A 105 18.77 12.23 3.79
C THR A 105 18.52 13.33 2.77
N TYR A 106 18.09 12.97 1.57
CA TYR A 106 17.93 13.89 0.46
C TYR A 106 16.71 14.81 0.64
N TYR A 107 15.57 14.26 1.08
CA TYR A 107 14.31 14.98 1.21
C TYR A 107 13.99 15.44 2.65
N GLY A 108 14.92 15.25 3.59
CA GLY A 108 14.81 15.80 4.95
C GLY A 108 14.25 14.85 6.01
N GLY A 109 13.61 13.74 5.65
CA GLY A 109 13.25 12.66 6.56
C GLY A 109 12.51 13.15 7.82
N HIS A 110 13.05 12.90 9.01
CA HIS A 110 12.44 13.37 10.27
C HIS A 110 12.37 14.90 10.41
N ASN A 111 13.18 15.65 9.66
CA ASN A 111 13.15 17.11 9.60
C ASN A 111 12.27 17.63 8.46
N ILE A 112 11.42 16.79 7.86
CA ILE A 112 10.59 17.17 6.69
C ILE A 112 9.77 18.43 6.95
N LYS A 113 9.21 18.61 8.15
CA LYS A 113 8.46 19.82 8.50
C LYS A 113 9.32 21.08 8.38
N LEU A 114 10.52 21.05 8.94
CA LEU A 114 11.47 22.17 8.89
C LEU A 114 11.93 22.45 7.45
N ILE A 115 12.19 21.40 6.67
CA ILE A 115 12.62 21.52 5.27
C ILE A 115 11.50 22.11 4.41
N LEU A 116 10.28 21.59 4.53
CA LEU A 116 9.12 22.09 3.80
C LEU A 116 8.79 23.54 4.19
N GLU A 117 8.89 23.88 5.48
CA GLU A 117 8.65 25.25 5.97
C GLU A 117 9.65 26.26 5.39
N ARG A 118 10.93 25.89 5.26
CA ARG A 118 11.99 26.81 4.80
C ARG A 118 12.16 26.89 3.30
N PHE A 119 11.93 25.78 2.60
CA PHE A 119 12.38 25.63 1.21
C PHE A 119 11.26 25.24 0.24
N SER A 120 10.04 25.02 0.72
CA SER A 120 8.90 24.66 -0.14
C SER A 120 7.81 25.73 -0.11
N SER A 121 7.08 25.82 -1.22
CA SER A 121 5.90 26.68 -1.35
C SER A 121 4.95 26.08 -2.39
N ASN A 122 3.67 26.44 -2.30
CA ASN A 122 2.62 26.03 -3.24
C ASN A 122 2.44 24.51 -3.36
N ILE A 123 2.43 23.81 -2.22
CA ILE A 123 2.20 22.37 -2.14
C ILE A 123 0.89 22.10 -1.40
N ILE A 124 0.05 21.25 -1.97
CA ILE A 124 -1.13 20.71 -1.32
C ILE A 124 -0.88 19.22 -1.11
N PHE A 125 -0.82 18.77 0.14
CA PHE A 125 -0.89 17.36 0.49
C PHE A 125 -2.35 16.97 0.69
N SER A 126 -2.78 15.89 0.07
CA SER A 126 -4.16 15.42 0.17
C SER A 126 -4.17 13.97 0.56
N ASN A 127 -4.84 13.65 1.68
CA ASN A 127 -4.72 12.34 2.32
C ASN A 127 -6.12 11.80 2.65
N GLY A 128 -6.38 10.55 2.30
CA GLY A 128 -7.57 9.82 2.72
C GLY A 128 -7.31 9.10 4.05
N LEU A 129 -8.14 9.30 5.07
CA LEU A 129 -7.92 8.68 6.39
C LEU A 129 -8.13 7.15 6.40
N LYS A 130 -8.68 6.57 5.32
CA LYS A 130 -8.73 5.11 5.14
C LYS A 130 -7.59 4.57 4.29
N ASP A 131 -6.70 5.43 3.80
CA ASP A 131 -5.49 5.01 3.09
C ASP A 131 -4.46 4.47 4.11
N PRO A 132 -3.99 3.22 3.99
CA PRO A 132 -2.95 2.69 4.87
C PRO A 132 -1.64 3.49 4.84
N TYR A 133 -1.35 4.21 3.74
CA TYR A 133 -0.16 5.04 3.61
C TYR A 133 -0.24 6.36 4.39
N SER A 134 -1.44 6.77 4.83
CA SER A 134 -1.65 8.03 5.57
C SER A 134 -0.81 8.16 6.84
N SER A 135 -0.39 7.03 7.43
CA SER A 135 0.52 6.99 8.57
C SER A 135 1.92 7.53 8.29
N GLY A 136 2.34 7.55 7.01
CA GLY A 136 3.63 8.07 6.56
C GLY A 136 3.57 9.47 5.94
N GLU A 137 2.39 10.11 5.90
CA GLU A 137 2.15 11.35 5.16
C GLU A 137 2.22 12.61 6.05
N VAL A 138 2.21 13.78 5.40
CA VAL A 138 2.09 15.08 6.08
C VAL A 138 0.62 15.36 6.38
N LEU A 139 0.25 15.34 7.66
CA LEU A 139 -1.14 15.44 8.11
C LEU A 139 -1.55 16.81 8.67
N GLN A 140 -0.64 17.78 8.71
CA GLN A 140 -0.89 19.12 9.24
C GLN A 140 -0.29 20.20 8.33
N ASN A 141 -0.97 21.35 8.24
CA ASN A 141 -0.45 22.52 7.54
C ASN A 141 0.93 22.92 8.07
N ILE A 142 1.83 23.24 7.15
CA ILE A 142 3.21 23.65 7.46
C ILE A 142 3.37 25.16 7.31
N SER A 143 2.72 25.75 6.30
CA SER A 143 2.68 27.20 6.07
C SER A 143 1.40 27.58 5.31
N ASP A 144 1.20 28.87 5.04
CA ASP A 144 0.07 29.37 4.26
C ASP A 144 0.00 28.82 2.82
N THR A 145 1.14 28.33 2.31
CA THR A 145 1.24 27.78 0.94
C THR A 145 1.61 26.29 0.91
N VAL A 146 1.83 25.67 2.07
CA VAL A 146 2.07 24.23 2.23
C VAL A 146 0.99 23.69 3.14
N VAL A 147 -0.13 23.32 2.52
CA VAL A 147 -1.39 22.99 3.21
C VAL A 147 -1.74 21.52 3.04
N VAL A 148 -2.58 21.03 3.95
CA VAL A 148 -3.05 19.65 3.99
C VAL A 148 -4.57 19.62 3.89
N VAL A 149 -5.09 18.75 3.05
CA VAL A 149 -6.51 18.44 2.92
C VAL A 149 -6.74 16.97 3.27
N THR A 150 -7.52 16.70 4.30
CA THR A 150 -7.86 15.32 4.70
C THR A 150 -9.32 15.00 4.40
N THR A 151 -9.59 13.75 4.05
CA THR A 151 -10.96 13.24 3.95
C THR A 151 -11.14 11.99 4.79
N VAL A 152 -12.25 11.93 5.53
CA VAL A 152 -12.52 10.82 6.46
C VAL A 152 -12.99 9.56 5.71
N ASN A 153 -13.50 9.73 4.50
CA ASN A 153 -14.20 8.67 3.79
C ASN A 153 -13.40 8.03 2.66
N ASP A 154 -12.32 8.66 2.18
CA ASP A 154 -11.60 8.17 1.01
C ASP A 154 -10.50 7.18 1.38
N GLN A 155 -10.33 6.19 0.50
CA GLN A 155 -9.34 5.11 0.61
C GLN A 155 -8.01 5.44 -0.07
N PHE A 156 -7.98 6.49 -0.90
CA PHE A 156 -6.81 7.00 -1.62
C PHE A 156 -6.91 8.53 -1.75
N VAL A 157 -5.81 9.18 -2.12
CA VAL A 157 -5.69 10.62 -2.39
C VAL A 157 -6.91 11.18 -3.14
N LEU A 158 -7.42 12.33 -2.66
CA LEU A 158 -8.53 13.09 -3.26
C LEU A 158 -8.37 13.20 -4.80
N ASN A 159 -9.23 12.47 -5.51
CA ASN A 159 -9.56 12.58 -6.94
C ASN A 159 -8.46 13.11 -7.88
N LYS A 160 -7.77 12.19 -8.58
CA LYS A 160 -7.17 12.44 -9.91
C LYS A 160 -8.12 12.10 -11.08
N HIS A 161 -9.43 12.02 -10.82
CA HIS A 161 -10.43 11.86 -11.87
C HIS A 161 -11.11 13.22 -12.09
N GLY A 162 -10.53 14.00 -13.02
CA GLY A 162 -11.21 15.09 -13.71
C GLY A 162 -11.88 14.59 -14.97
#